data_AF-A0A8D8KNX9-F1
#
_entry.id   AF-A0A8D8KNX9-F1
#
_cell.length_a   1.000
_cell.length_b   1.000
_cell.length_c   1.000
_cell.angle_alpha   90.00
_cell.angle_beta   90.00
_cell.angle_gamma   90.00
#
_symmetry.space_group_name_H-M   'P 1'
#
loop_
_entity.id
_entity.type
_entity.pdbx_description
1 polymer ?
#
loop_
_entity_poly.entity_id
_entity_poly.type
_entity_poly.pdbx_seq_one_letter_code
_entity_poly.pdbx_strand_id
1 'polypeptide(L)'
;DTGAHVTVFEQTASVGGTWVYTDATGHDRYGLPVHSSMYRDLRTNIPKQTMGYWDSELVSDRTYPGQQEVLSWLEGYAEQHRLSRWIKFERQVIRIVPLFGEGAAQWEVIVRDLRENRCETLQFDFVMVCNGHYSCPLVPEYPGRDVFVGIQIHSHDYRCADRFKDQDVLLVGAGYSASDIAIATAKVARSLTVSHHDPNKVNFGILPTLVTKPSISKLSPTG
;
A
#
# COMPACT_ATOMS: atom_id res chain seq x y z
N ASP A 1 11.04 25.19 -18.84
CA ASP A 1 11.13 24.03 -19.74
C ASP A 1 12.60 23.67 -19.87
N THR A 2 13.04 22.54 -19.30
CA THR A 2 14.47 22.16 -19.20
C THR A 2 14.95 21.34 -20.40
N GLY A 3 14.08 21.10 -21.40
CA GLY A 3 14.42 20.34 -22.62
C GLY A 3 14.49 18.83 -22.44
N ALA A 4 14.12 18.29 -21.27
CA ALA A 4 14.12 16.85 -21.02
C ALA A 4 12.86 16.18 -21.60
N HIS A 5 13.04 15.05 -22.28
CA HIS A 5 11.95 14.17 -22.70
C HIS A 5 11.62 13.18 -21.57
N VAL A 6 10.40 13.27 -21.02
CA VAL A 6 9.97 12.46 -19.87
C VAL A 6 8.98 11.38 -20.32
N THR A 7 9.11 10.18 -19.77
CA THR A 7 8.09 9.13 -19.87
C THR A 7 7.95 8.48 -18.50
N VAL A 8 6.70 8.35 -18.03
CA VAL A 8 6.34 7.69 -16.78
C VAL A 8 5.63 6.39 -17.12
N PHE A 9 6.00 5.31 -16.46
CA PHE A 9 5.33 4.01 -16.57
C PHE A 9 4.57 3.73 -15.29
N GLU A 10 3.26 3.49 -15.41
CA GLU A 10 2.37 3.18 -14.30
C GLU A 10 1.75 1.81 -14.55
N GLN A 11 1.86 0.90 -13.57
CA GLN A 11 1.36 -0.48 -13.70
C GLN A 11 -0.17 -0.51 -13.74
N THR A 12 -0.83 0.40 -13.02
CA THR A 12 -2.29 0.46 -12.91
C THR A 12 -2.89 1.32 -14.03
N ALA A 13 -4.22 1.40 -14.05
CA ALA A 13 -4.98 2.13 -15.08
C ALA A 13 -5.17 3.62 -14.77
N SER A 14 -4.71 4.09 -13.61
CA SER A 14 -4.93 5.45 -13.13
C SER A 14 -3.75 5.95 -12.29
N VAL A 15 -3.69 7.25 -12.05
CA VAL A 15 -2.78 7.82 -11.05
C VAL A 15 -3.30 7.55 -9.64
N GLY A 16 -2.43 7.71 -8.64
CA GLY A 16 -2.78 7.63 -7.22
C GLY A 16 -2.04 6.55 -6.45
N GLY A 17 -1.46 5.55 -7.14
CA GLY A 17 -0.66 4.49 -6.52
C GLY A 17 -1.43 3.78 -5.41
N THR A 18 -0.89 3.79 -4.18
CA THR A 18 -1.56 3.15 -3.03
C THR A 18 -2.97 3.67 -2.78
N TRP A 19 -3.27 4.93 -3.11
CA TRP A 19 -4.60 5.52 -2.91
C TRP A 19 -5.66 4.96 -3.85
N VAL A 20 -5.31 4.19 -4.88
CA VAL A 20 -6.29 3.52 -5.75
C VAL A 20 -6.82 2.27 -5.04
N TYR A 21 -7.93 2.44 -4.32
CA TYR A 21 -8.57 1.34 -3.59
C TYR A 21 -9.12 0.26 -4.54
N THR A 22 -9.05 -1.00 -4.10
CA THR A 22 -9.65 -2.15 -4.79
C THR A 22 -10.04 -3.22 -3.77
N ASP A 23 -11.15 -3.92 -3.98
CA ASP A 23 -11.52 -5.09 -3.16
C ASP A 23 -10.65 -6.32 -3.47
N ALA A 24 -9.93 -6.35 -4.61
CA ALA A 24 -9.03 -7.45 -4.95
C ALA A 24 -7.84 -7.52 -3.98
N THR A 25 -7.44 -8.75 -3.64
CA THR A 25 -6.27 -9.08 -2.79
C THR A 25 -5.41 -10.13 -3.50
N GLY A 26 -4.14 -10.25 -3.08
CA GLY A 26 -3.19 -11.13 -3.76
C GLY A 26 -2.78 -10.61 -5.14
N HIS A 27 -3.51 -10.97 -6.20
CA HIS A 27 -3.16 -10.63 -7.58
C HIS A 27 -4.28 -9.87 -8.30
N ASP A 28 -3.90 -8.96 -9.19
CA ASP A 28 -4.78 -8.19 -10.06
C ASP A 28 -5.21 -8.97 -11.32
N ARG A 29 -5.97 -8.32 -12.21
CA ARG A 29 -6.47 -8.92 -13.46
C ARG A 29 -5.37 -9.37 -14.44
N TYR A 30 -4.14 -8.88 -14.27
CA TYR A 30 -2.97 -9.23 -15.07
C TYR A 30 -2.07 -10.25 -14.38
N GLY A 31 -2.51 -10.79 -13.23
CA GLY A 31 -1.74 -11.74 -12.42
C GLY A 31 -0.57 -11.08 -11.68
N LEU A 32 -0.56 -9.75 -11.54
CA LEU A 32 0.47 -9.02 -10.80
C LEU A 32 0.02 -8.80 -9.34
N PRO A 33 0.95 -8.74 -8.37
CA PRO A 33 0.59 -8.41 -7.00
C PRO A 33 -0.21 -7.10 -6.93
N VAL A 34 -1.30 -7.12 -6.18
CA VAL A 34 -2.12 -5.92 -5.95
C VAL A 34 -1.24 -4.86 -5.30
N HIS A 35 -1.22 -3.64 -5.85
CA HIS A 35 -0.35 -2.58 -5.33
C HIS A 35 -0.91 -1.91 -4.06
N SER A 36 -2.22 -1.69 -4.01
CA SER A 36 -2.85 -0.94 -2.91
C SER A 36 -3.00 -1.81 -1.64
N SER A 37 -2.59 -1.22 -0.52
CA SER A 37 -2.84 -1.73 0.83
C SER A 37 -4.00 -1.00 1.53
N MET A 38 -4.78 -0.21 0.79
CA MET A 38 -5.88 0.57 1.35
C MET A 38 -7.09 -0.32 1.65
N TYR A 39 -7.90 0.14 2.60
CA TYR A 39 -9.11 -0.54 3.05
C TYR A 39 -10.28 0.44 3.17
N ARG A 40 -11.50 -0.09 3.22
CA ARG A 40 -12.72 0.70 3.41
C ARG A 40 -12.62 1.53 4.68
N ASP A 41 -13.17 2.74 4.60
CA ASP A 41 -13.22 3.73 5.67
C ASP A 41 -11.85 4.26 6.15
N LEU A 42 -10.77 3.96 5.44
CA LEU A 42 -9.45 4.51 5.74
C LEU A 42 -9.47 6.04 5.69
N ARG A 43 -8.89 6.64 6.73
CA ARG A 43 -8.61 8.08 6.81
C ARG A 43 -7.12 8.30 6.90
N THR A 44 -6.68 9.50 6.53
CA THR A 44 -5.27 9.88 6.68
C THR A 44 -4.86 9.78 8.15
N ASN A 45 -3.67 9.23 8.40
CA ASN A 45 -3.07 9.17 9.73
C ASN A 45 -2.35 10.48 10.12
N ILE A 46 -2.30 11.46 9.21
CA ILE A 46 -1.74 12.78 9.40
C ILE A 46 -2.72 13.87 8.92
N PRO A 47 -2.65 15.10 9.47
CA PRO A 47 -3.54 16.20 9.06
C PRO A 47 -3.32 16.61 7.60
N LYS A 48 -4.41 16.96 6.88
CA LYS A 48 -4.36 17.37 5.47
C LYS A 48 -3.35 18.49 5.16
N GLN A 49 -3.11 19.40 6.12
CA GLN A 49 -2.17 20.52 5.97
C GLN A 49 -0.72 20.07 5.76
N THR A 50 -0.39 18.84 6.16
CA THR A 50 0.96 18.26 5.98
C THR A 50 1.10 17.46 4.69
N MET A 51 0.00 17.27 3.95
CA MET A 51 -0.05 16.40 2.76
C MET A 51 -0.09 17.17 1.44
N GLY A 52 -0.50 18.44 1.48
CA GLY A 52 -0.59 19.28 0.29
C GLY A 52 0.76 19.51 -0.39
N TYR A 53 0.72 19.79 -1.69
CA TYR A 53 1.88 20.29 -2.41
C TYR A 53 2.06 21.79 -2.16
N TRP A 54 3.26 22.28 -2.45
CA TRP A 54 3.60 23.70 -2.26
C TRP A 54 2.71 24.65 -3.09
N ASP A 55 2.16 24.16 -4.21
CA ASP A 55 1.29 24.88 -5.15
C ASP A 55 -0.15 24.35 -5.19
N SER A 56 -0.50 23.34 -4.37
CA SER A 56 -1.83 22.76 -4.34
C SER A 56 -2.18 22.20 -2.96
N GLU A 57 -3.19 22.78 -2.33
CA GLU A 57 -3.69 22.30 -1.04
C GLU A 57 -4.67 21.14 -1.19
N LEU A 58 -4.58 20.16 -0.29
CA LEU A 58 -5.59 19.13 -0.13
C LEU A 58 -6.80 19.71 0.60
N VAL A 59 -7.84 20.06 -0.17
CA VAL A 59 -9.09 20.64 0.37
C VAL A 59 -10.02 19.53 0.84
N SER A 60 -10.49 19.65 2.08
CA SER A 60 -11.48 18.76 2.71
C SER A 60 -12.12 19.51 3.88
N ASP A 61 -13.34 19.17 4.29
CA ASP A 61 -13.93 19.69 5.53
C ASP A 61 -13.38 19.00 6.78
N ARG A 62 -12.69 17.87 6.60
CA ARG A 62 -12.12 17.07 7.70
C ARG A 62 -10.68 17.45 7.95
N THR A 63 -10.20 17.32 9.18
CA THR A 63 -8.75 17.41 9.48
C THR A 63 -8.00 16.20 8.92
N TYR A 64 -8.63 15.04 9.03
CA TYR A 64 -8.13 13.75 8.52
C TYR A 64 -9.07 13.26 7.41
N PRO A 65 -8.86 13.64 6.14
CA PRO A 65 -9.70 13.22 5.02
C PRO A 65 -9.70 11.70 4.82
N GLY A 66 -10.73 11.19 4.15
CA GLY A 66 -10.79 9.79 3.70
C GLY A 66 -9.89 9.52 2.50
N GLN A 67 -9.60 8.24 2.24
CA GLN A 67 -8.82 7.80 1.07
C GLN A 67 -9.36 8.39 -0.25
N GLN A 68 -10.69 8.39 -0.45
CA GLN A 68 -11.29 8.89 -1.69
C GLN A 68 -11.07 10.40 -1.91
N GLU A 69 -11.07 11.19 -0.83
CA GLU A 69 -10.81 12.64 -0.91
C GLU A 69 -9.37 12.91 -1.35
N VAL A 70 -8.41 12.12 -0.84
CA VAL A 70 -7.00 12.20 -1.24
C VAL A 70 -6.82 11.76 -2.70
N LEU A 71 -7.46 10.66 -3.11
CA LEU A 71 -7.38 10.17 -4.48
C LEU A 71 -7.92 11.21 -5.47
N SER A 72 -9.10 11.76 -5.21
CA SER A 72 -9.71 12.79 -6.05
C SER A 72 -8.86 14.07 -6.14
N TRP A 73 -8.18 14.45 -5.05
CA TRP A 73 -7.22 15.56 -5.09
C TRP A 73 -5.99 15.24 -5.97
N LEU A 74 -5.41 14.04 -5.86
CA LEU A 74 -4.28 13.60 -6.69
C LEU A 74 -4.65 13.54 -8.18
N GLU A 75 -5.83 13.01 -8.50
CA GLU A 75 -6.37 12.96 -9.86
C GLU A 75 -6.59 14.37 -10.41
N GLY A 76 -7.20 15.26 -9.62
CA GLY A 76 -7.41 16.66 -9.99
C GLY A 76 -6.11 17.42 -10.23
N TYR A 77 -5.07 17.18 -9.41
CA TYR A 77 -3.75 17.76 -9.63
C TYR A 77 -3.13 17.25 -10.95
N ALA A 78 -3.20 15.96 -11.22
CA ALA A 78 -2.70 15.39 -12.46
C ALA A 78 -3.43 15.93 -13.71
N GLU A 79 -4.73 16.17 -13.61
CA GLU A 79 -5.54 16.77 -14.67
C GLU A 79 -5.18 18.24 -14.89
N GLN A 80 -5.15 19.05 -13.82
CA GLN A 80 -4.81 20.49 -13.88
C GLN A 80 -3.47 20.73 -14.57
N HIS A 81 -2.47 19.90 -14.28
CA HIS A 81 -1.12 20.01 -14.85
C HIS A 81 -0.94 19.18 -16.14
N ARG A 82 -1.99 18.54 -16.64
CA ARG A 82 -2.01 17.72 -17.85
C ARG A 82 -0.90 16.66 -17.85
N LEU A 83 -0.70 16.00 -16.71
CA LEU A 83 0.39 15.04 -16.51
C LEU A 83 0.17 13.74 -17.27
N SER A 84 -1.09 13.39 -17.56
CA SER A 84 -1.47 12.17 -18.30
C SER A 84 -0.74 12.00 -19.63
N ARG A 85 -0.36 13.09 -20.31
CA ARG A 85 0.41 13.05 -21.58
C ARG A 85 1.80 12.41 -21.46
N TRP A 86 2.35 12.37 -20.24
CA TRP A 86 3.66 11.78 -19.96
C TRP A 86 3.56 10.35 -19.41
N ILE A 87 2.36 9.91 -19.02
CA ILE A 87 2.15 8.67 -18.30
C ILE A 87 1.60 7.61 -19.26
N LYS A 88 2.32 6.51 -19.39
CA LYS A 88 1.83 5.30 -20.03
C LYS A 88 1.28 4.37 -18.95
N PHE A 89 -0.05 4.31 -18.84
CA PHE A 89 -0.76 3.42 -17.92
C PHE A 89 -0.73 1.97 -18.40
N GLU A 90 -0.96 1.05 -17.46
CA GLU A 90 -0.91 -0.40 -17.70
C GLU A 90 0.40 -0.82 -18.36
N ARG A 91 1.50 -0.25 -17.84
CA ARG A 91 2.88 -0.52 -18.21
C ARG A 91 3.65 -0.96 -16.98
N GLN A 92 4.10 -2.21 -17.01
CA GLN A 92 4.94 -2.74 -15.95
C GLN A 92 6.41 -2.64 -16.37
N VAL A 93 7.22 -1.93 -15.58
CA VAL A 93 8.67 -2.02 -15.70
C VAL A 93 9.12 -3.38 -15.18
N ILE A 94 9.70 -4.19 -16.05
CA ILE A 94 10.17 -5.55 -15.75
C ILE A 94 11.61 -5.53 -15.24
N ARG A 95 12.45 -4.68 -15.86
CA ARG A 95 13.88 -4.66 -15.59
C ARG A 95 14.49 -3.31 -15.95
N ILE A 96 15.44 -2.87 -15.12
CA ILE A 96 16.28 -1.70 -15.36
C ILE A 96 17.73 -2.17 -15.25
N VAL A 97 18.55 -1.92 -16.27
CA VAL A 97 19.98 -2.30 -16.27
C VAL A 97 20.83 -1.13 -16.73
N PRO A 98 21.91 -0.79 -16.00
CA PRO A 98 22.87 0.20 -16.47
C PRO A 98 23.63 -0.33 -17.68
N LEU A 99 23.72 0.49 -18.72
CA LEU A 99 24.55 0.25 -19.90
C LEU A 99 25.87 0.98 -19.73
N PHE A 100 26.97 0.22 -19.79
CA PHE A 100 28.32 0.75 -19.69
C PHE A 100 28.95 0.81 -21.09
N GLY A 101 29.55 1.95 -21.45
CA GLY A 101 30.22 2.16 -22.74
C GLY A 101 31.09 3.42 -22.72
N GLU A 102 31.77 3.73 -23.83
CA GLU A 102 32.50 4.99 -24.01
C GLU A 102 31.50 6.12 -24.27
N GLY A 103 30.98 6.74 -23.21
CA GLY A 103 29.96 7.79 -23.29
C GLY A 103 29.28 8.08 -21.95
N ALA A 104 28.19 8.86 -22.00
CA ALA A 104 27.34 9.08 -20.82
C ALA A 104 26.69 7.75 -20.38
N ALA A 105 26.53 7.54 -19.07
CA ALA A 105 25.84 6.38 -18.55
C ALA A 105 24.39 6.37 -19.03
N GLN A 106 23.93 5.25 -19.57
CA GLN A 106 22.56 5.05 -20.02
C GLN A 106 21.93 3.88 -19.29
N TRP A 107 20.60 3.81 -19.34
CA TRP A 107 19.81 2.76 -18.72
C TRP A 107 18.97 2.07 -19.77
N GLU A 108 19.08 0.75 -19.83
CA GLU A 108 18.10 -0.08 -20.53
C GLU A 108 16.92 -0.37 -19.61
N VAL A 109 15.71 -0.10 -20.09
CA VAL A 109 14.47 -0.34 -19.37
C VAL A 109 13.58 -1.25 -20.21
N ILE A 110 13.27 -2.43 -19.68
CA ILE A 110 12.30 -3.36 -20.27
C ILE A 110 10.94 -3.09 -19.65
N VAL A 111 9.96 -2.77 -20.48
CA VAL A 111 8.59 -2.47 -20.08
C VAL A 111 7.64 -3.43 -20.77
N ARG A 112 6.68 -3.99 -20.02
CA ARG A 112 5.59 -4.81 -20.55
C ARG A 112 4.31 -3.99 -20.66
N ASP A 113 3.74 -3.92 -21.85
CA ASP A 113 2.35 -3.56 -22.09
C ASP A 113 1.44 -4.66 -21.53
N LEU A 114 0.67 -4.36 -20.49
CA LEU A 114 -0.20 -5.34 -19.85
C LEU A 114 -1.45 -5.66 -20.68
N ARG A 115 -1.92 -4.72 -21.51
CA ARG A 115 -3.10 -4.93 -22.37
C ARG A 115 -2.77 -5.83 -23.54
N GLU A 116 -1.62 -5.59 -24.17
CA GLU A 116 -1.16 -6.32 -25.36
C GLU A 116 -0.28 -7.52 -25.02
N ASN A 117 0.18 -7.62 -23.78
CA ASN A 117 1.16 -8.60 -23.30
C ASN A 117 2.44 -8.63 -24.17
N ARG A 118 2.95 -7.44 -24.53
CA ARG A 118 4.18 -7.27 -25.32
C ARG A 118 5.23 -6.50 -24.54
N CYS A 119 6.50 -6.85 -24.71
CA CYS A 119 7.61 -6.13 -24.11
C CYS A 119 8.25 -5.15 -25.11
N GLU A 120 8.55 -3.95 -24.64
CA GLU A 120 9.40 -2.98 -25.33
C GLU A 120 10.69 -2.76 -24.50
N THR A 121 11.81 -2.61 -25.21
CA THR A 121 13.09 -2.23 -24.61
C THR A 121 13.39 -0.79 -25.01
N LEU A 122 13.63 0.06 -24.01
CA LEU A 122 13.85 1.49 -24.16
C LEU A 122 15.17 1.87 -23.51
N GLN A 123 15.75 2.99 -23.95
CA GLN A 123 16.96 3.56 -23.35
C GLN A 123 16.67 4.95 -22.80
N PHE A 124 17.20 5.23 -21.61
CA PHE A 124 17.06 6.52 -20.93
C PHE A 124 18.40 6.98 -20.36
N ASP A 125 18.64 8.29 -20.37
CA ASP A 125 19.83 8.88 -19.72
C ASP A 125 19.69 8.87 -18.18
N PHE A 126 18.46 8.99 -17.69
CA PHE A 126 18.14 8.98 -16.26
C PHE A 126 16.92 8.11 -15.97
N VAL A 127 16.95 7.43 -14.82
CA VAL A 127 15.83 6.65 -14.32
C VAL A 127 15.53 7.08 -12.89
N MET A 128 14.26 7.41 -12.63
CA MET A 128 13.75 7.70 -11.29
C MET A 128 12.78 6.59 -10.89
N VAL A 129 13.06 5.90 -9.78
CA VAL A 129 12.24 4.79 -9.29
C VAL A 129 11.27 5.29 -8.22
N CYS A 130 9.98 5.26 -8.54
CA CYS A 130 8.89 5.76 -7.69
C CYS A 130 7.83 4.66 -7.40
N ASN A 131 8.25 3.39 -7.28
CA ASN A 131 7.35 2.24 -7.20
C ASN A 131 6.79 1.94 -5.80
N GLY A 132 7.12 2.76 -4.79
CA GLY A 132 6.69 2.59 -3.41
C GLY A 132 7.29 1.35 -2.71
N HIS A 133 7.07 1.26 -1.40
CA HIS A 133 7.65 0.20 -0.55
C HIS A 133 6.67 -0.41 0.47
N TYR A 134 5.36 -0.13 0.36
CA TYR A 134 4.32 -0.63 1.28
C TYR A 134 3.37 -1.66 0.65
N SER A 135 3.76 -2.26 -0.48
CA SER A 135 2.92 -3.18 -1.25
C SER A 135 3.44 -4.63 -1.25
N CYS A 136 4.69 -4.87 -0.83
CA CYS A 136 5.22 -6.22 -0.67
C CYS A 136 5.11 -6.62 0.81
N PRO A 137 4.21 -7.54 1.18
CA PRO A 137 4.01 -7.92 2.58
C PRO A 137 5.21 -8.70 3.13
N LEU A 138 5.63 -8.37 4.35
CA LEU A 138 6.58 -9.17 5.12
C LEU A 138 5.78 -9.99 6.14
N VAL A 139 5.55 -11.27 5.84
CA VAL A 139 4.84 -12.16 6.75
C VAL A 139 5.88 -12.91 7.60
N PRO A 140 5.93 -12.69 8.92
CA PRO A 140 6.88 -13.37 9.78
C PRO A 140 6.54 -14.86 9.91
N GLU A 141 7.57 -15.69 10.00
CA GLU A 141 7.42 -17.09 10.38
C GLU A 141 7.36 -17.22 11.90
N TYR A 142 6.47 -18.08 12.39
CA TYR A 142 6.43 -18.49 13.79
C TYR A 142 5.92 -19.94 13.88
N PRO A 143 6.34 -20.71 14.91
CA PRO A 143 5.96 -22.12 15.03
C PRO A 143 4.44 -22.32 15.03
N GLY A 144 3.97 -23.30 14.27
CA GLY A 144 2.55 -23.67 14.21
C GLY A 144 1.66 -22.77 13.35
N ARG A 145 2.26 -21.82 12.61
CA ARG A 145 1.54 -20.98 11.64
C ARG A 145 0.82 -21.83 10.57
N ASP A 146 1.45 -22.91 10.13
CA ASP A 146 0.96 -23.85 9.12
C ASP A 146 -0.19 -24.75 9.62
N VAL A 147 -0.26 -25.01 10.93
CA VAL A 147 -1.31 -25.85 11.52
C VAL A 147 -2.52 -25.07 12.03
N PHE A 148 -2.42 -23.75 12.14
CA PHE A 148 -3.53 -22.89 12.55
C PHE A 148 -4.64 -22.90 11.50
N VAL A 149 -5.85 -23.31 11.90
CA VAL A 149 -6.98 -23.49 10.98
C VAL A 149 -7.80 -22.23 10.75
N GLY A 150 -7.53 -21.16 11.51
CA GLY A 150 -8.20 -19.88 11.35
C GLY A 150 -7.68 -19.07 10.17
N ILE A 151 -8.37 -17.97 9.88
CA ILE A 151 -7.99 -17.06 8.81
C ILE A 151 -6.70 -16.33 9.20
N GLN A 152 -5.72 -16.35 8.30
CA GLN A 152 -4.48 -15.58 8.41
C GLN A 152 -4.38 -14.64 7.22
N ILE A 153 -4.28 -13.33 7.49
CA ILE A 153 -4.07 -12.33 6.44
C ILE A 153 -3.02 -11.32 6.90
N HIS A 154 -2.23 -10.81 5.95
CA HIS A 154 -1.38 -9.64 6.20
C HIS A 154 -2.22 -8.36 6.10
N SER A 155 -1.78 -7.26 6.73
CA SER A 155 -2.48 -5.97 6.65
C SER A 155 -2.63 -5.43 5.22
N HIS A 156 -1.75 -5.86 4.31
CA HIS A 156 -1.81 -5.59 2.88
C HIS A 156 -3.12 -6.09 2.23
N ASP A 157 -3.62 -7.25 2.67
CA ASP A 157 -4.84 -7.87 2.14
C ASP A 157 -6.09 -7.53 2.99
N TYR A 158 -5.94 -6.75 4.06
CA TYR A 158 -7.07 -6.27 4.84
C TYR A 158 -7.90 -5.27 4.01
N ARG A 159 -9.23 -5.41 4.02
CA ARG A 159 -10.15 -4.52 3.28
C ARG A 159 -11.26 -3.92 4.11
N CYS A 160 -11.73 -4.60 5.16
CA CYS A 160 -12.72 -4.07 6.09
C CYS A 160 -12.76 -4.92 7.36
N ALA A 161 -13.33 -4.35 8.42
CA ALA A 161 -13.46 -5.00 9.70
C ALA A 161 -14.55 -6.09 9.71
N ASP A 162 -15.53 -6.02 8.80
CA ASP A 162 -16.74 -6.86 8.81
C ASP A 162 -16.44 -8.36 8.85
N ARG A 163 -15.37 -8.80 8.21
CA ARG A 163 -14.92 -10.20 8.19
C ARG A 163 -14.55 -10.72 9.59
N PHE A 164 -14.22 -9.83 10.51
CA PHE A 164 -13.80 -10.13 11.88
C PHE A 164 -14.93 -9.97 12.90
N LYS A 165 -16.16 -9.71 12.44
CA LYS A 165 -17.31 -9.55 13.31
C LYS A 165 -17.53 -10.82 14.14
N ASP A 166 -17.71 -10.63 15.45
CA ASP A 166 -17.93 -11.68 16.44
C ASP A 166 -16.81 -12.74 16.52
N GLN A 167 -15.63 -12.49 15.94
CA GLN A 167 -14.46 -13.37 15.99
C GLN A 167 -13.51 -13.01 17.15
N ASP A 168 -12.70 -13.98 17.57
CA ASP A 168 -11.52 -13.73 18.40
C ASP A 168 -10.32 -13.44 17.49
N VAL A 169 -9.77 -12.23 17.57
CA VAL A 169 -8.76 -11.74 16.62
C VAL A 169 -7.42 -11.53 17.29
N LEU A 170 -6.37 -12.08 16.68
CA LEU A 170 -4.98 -11.77 17.01
C LEU A 170 -4.39 -10.84 15.94
N LEU A 171 -3.97 -9.65 16.36
CA LEU A 171 -3.25 -8.71 15.53
C LEU A 171 -1.76 -8.76 15.90
N VAL A 172 -0.89 -8.93 14.90
CA VAL A 172 0.56 -9.03 15.10
C VAL A 172 1.25 -7.76 14.62
N GLY A 173 1.96 -7.09 15.52
CA GLY A 173 2.68 -5.84 15.26
C GLY A 173 2.11 -4.64 16.02
N ALA A 174 2.87 -3.54 16.02
CA ALA A 174 2.52 -2.27 16.69
C ALA A 174 2.86 -1.04 15.85
N GLY A 175 2.84 -1.18 14.51
CA GLY A 175 3.00 -0.09 13.56
C GLY A 175 1.68 0.66 13.27
N TYR A 176 1.69 1.58 12.31
CA TYR A 176 0.49 2.35 11.93
C TYR A 176 -0.68 1.47 11.48
N SER A 177 -0.42 0.45 10.66
CA SER A 177 -1.45 -0.49 10.23
C SER A 177 -2.08 -1.22 11.42
N ALA A 178 -1.25 -1.69 12.37
CA ALA A 178 -1.72 -2.36 13.57
C ALA A 178 -2.68 -1.47 14.36
N SER A 179 -2.30 -0.20 14.57
CA SER A 179 -3.11 0.73 15.33
C SER A 179 -4.44 1.06 14.68
N ASP A 180 -4.45 1.35 13.39
CA ASP A 180 -5.68 1.74 12.70
C ASP A 180 -6.63 0.55 12.51
N ILE A 181 -6.10 -0.61 12.11
CA ILE A 181 -6.88 -1.86 11.99
C ILE A 181 -7.42 -2.30 13.35
N ALA A 182 -6.64 -2.16 14.44
CA ALA A 182 -7.11 -2.49 15.78
C ALA A 182 -8.34 -1.66 16.18
N ILE A 183 -8.35 -0.35 15.89
CA ILE A 183 -9.48 0.53 16.20
C ILE A 183 -10.73 0.11 15.43
N ALA A 184 -10.60 -0.22 14.15
CA ALA A 184 -11.73 -0.68 13.33
C ALA A 184 -12.24 -2.05 13.80
N THR A 185 -11.32 -2.98 14.04
CA THR A 185 -11.62 -4.37 14.41
C THR A 185 -12.22 -4.47 15.81
N ALA A 186 -11.74 -3.68 16.78
CA ALA A 186 -12.24 -3.70 18.16
C ALA A 186 -13.73 -3.32 18.29
N LYS A 187 -14.31 -2.65 17.27
CA LYS A 187 -15.73 -2.29 17.23
C LYS A 187 -16.64 -3.46 16.85
N VAL A 188 -16.10 -4.49 16.21
CA VAL A 188 -16.90 -5.59 15.63
C VAL A 188 -16.48 -6.97 16.15
N ALA A 189 -15.23 -7.15 16.54
CA ALA A 189 -14.70 -8.40 17.06
C ALA A 189 -15.23 -8.73 18.46
N ARG A 190 -15.30 -10.02 18.78
CA ARG A 190 -15.66 -10.52 20.12
C ARG A 190 -14.53 -10.24 21.12
N SER A 191 -13.30 -10.49 20.71
CA SER A 191 -12.09 -10.14 21.47
C SER A 191 -10.97 -9.75 20.52
N LEU A 192 -10.09 -8.84 20.96
CA LEU A 192 -8.92 -8.42 20.19
C LEU A 192 -7.67 -8.52 21.06
N THR A 193 -6.72 -9.33 20.62
CA THR A 193 -5.38 -9.41 21.20
C THR A 193 -4.39 -8.77 20.25
N VAL A 194 -3.54 -7.86 20.75
CA VAL A 194 -2.41 -7.30 19.99
C VAL A 194 -1.10 -7.88 20.54
N SER A 195 -0.31 -8.52 19.68
CA SER A 195 1.00 -9.08 20.02
C SER A 195 2.12 -8.28 19.37
N HIS A 196 3.07 -7.79 20.16
CA HIS A 196 4.28 -7.13 19.66
C HIS A 196 5.49 -7.30 20.61
N HIS A 197 6.69 -6.99 20.12
CA HIS A 197 7.94 -7.01 20.89
C HIS A 197 8.49 -5.63 21.26
N ASP A 198 7.92 -4.54 20.72
CA ASP A 198 8.47 -3.20 20.94
C ASP A 198 7.91 -2.56 22.23
N PRO A 199 8.73 -2.38 23.28
CA PRO A 199 8.28 -1.80 24.55
C PRO A 199 8.00 -0.29 24.46
N ASN A 200 8.44 0.38 23.38
CA ASN A 200 8.31 1.83 23.19
C ASN A 200 7.12 2.21 22.31
N LYS A 201 6.34 1.25 21.80
CA LYS A 201 5.20 1.48 20.90
C LYS A 201 3.86 1.49 21.63
N VAL A 202 2.88 2.04 20.92
CA VAL A 202 1.52 2.45 21.33
C VAL A 202 0.95 1.62 22.48
N ASN A 203 0.61 2.30 23.57
CA ASN A 203 -0.28 1.74 24.58
C ASN A 203 -1.71 1.75 24.01
N PHE A 204 -2.19 0.59 23.61
CA PHE A 204 -3.55 0.38 23.11
C PHE A 204 -4.64 0.47 24.20
N GLY A 205 -4.29 0.82 25.44
CA GLY A 205 -5.15 0.84 26.63
C GLY A 205 -6.36 1.80 26.59
N ILE A 206 -6.68 2.38 25.44
CA ILE A 206 -7.88 3.20 25.21
C ILE A 206 -9.08 2.31 24.80
N LEU A 207 -8.85 1.07 24.36
CA LEU A 207 -9.91 0.16 23.92
C LEU A 207 -10.14 -0.95 24.97
N PRO A 208 -11.31 -1.00 25.65
CA PRO A 208 -11.58 -1.95 26.74
C PRO A 208 -11.51 -3.43 26.33
N THR A 209 -11.77 -3.72 25.05
CA THR A 209 -11.78 -5.07 24.48
C THR A 209 -10.41 -5.53 24.00
N LEU A 210 -9.38 -4.69 24.14
CA LEU A 210 -8.05 -4.93 23.60
C LEU A 210 -7.08 -5.37 24.70
N VAL A 211 -6.48 -6.54 24.50
CA VAL A 211 -5.44 -7.08 25.37
C VAL A 211 -4.09 -7.07 24.64
N THR A 212 -3.08 -6.44 25.23
CA THR A 212 -1.71 -6.49 24.70
C THR A 212 -0.97 -7.71 25.25
N LYS A 213 -0.24 -8.43 24.39
CA LYS A 213 0.59 -9.58 24.73
C LYS A 213 2.02 -9.44 24.17
N PRO A 214 3.00 -10.13 24.76
CA PRO A 214 4.34 -10.30 24.16
C PRO A 214 4.26 -11.01 22.80
N SER A 215 5.43 -11.20 22.18
CA SER A 215 5.55 -11.93 20.91
C SER A 215 5.00 -13.35 20.97
N ILE A 216 4.42 -13.78 19.85
CA ILE A 216 3.93 -15.14 19.65
C ILE A 216 5.09 -16.11 19.78
N SER A 217 4.93 -17.12 20.65
CA SER A 217 5.87 -18.23 20.78
C SER A 217 5.52 -19.38 19.84
N LYS A 218 4.22 -19.69 19.69
CA LYS A 218 3.65 -20.66 18.74
C LYS A 218 2.15 -20.43 18.56
N LEU A 219 1.59 -20.90 17.45
CA LEU A 219 0.15 -21.09 17.30
C LEU A 219 -0.23 -22.56 17.51
N SER A 220 -1.38 -22.80 18.16
CA SER A 220 -2.05 -24.10 18.14
C SER A 220 -3.02 -24.16 16.95
N PRO A 221 -3.57 -25.34 16.58
CA PRO A 221 -4.58 -25.42 15.52
C PRO A 221 -5.78 -24.49 15.72
N THR A 222 -6.16 -24.19 16.97
CA THR A 222 -7.34 -23.40 17.33
C THR A 222 -7.01 -22.04 17.96
N GLY A 223 -5.76 -21.61 17.91
CA GLY A 223 -5.26 -20.42 18.63
C GLY A 223 -4.26 -20.81 19.70
#